data_AF-A0A397BA10-F1
#
_entry.id   AF-A0A397BA10-F1
#
_cell.length_a   1.000
_cell.length_b   1.000
_cell.length_c   1.000
_cell.angle_alpha   90.00
_cell.angle_beta   90.00
_cell.angle_gamma   90.00
#
_symmetry.space_group_name_H-M   'P 1'
#
loop_
_entity.id
_entity.type
_entity.pdbx_description
1 polymer ?
#
loop_
_entity_poly.entity_id
_entity_poly.type
_entity_poly.pdbx_seq_one_letter_code
_entity_poly.pdbx_strand_id
1 'polypeptide(L)'
;MLKWSESSDYVRRYRALESDGATAPSTWSMYPSVLPRVATSRLTLYNLTITDLSSFAVQALAWDAGLVAINRSGVFAWTQVYVKRQSDSMADIAATFDSFVTSPSQTTRECVGGPNGKFLRQERTDYSTFSAKVTQCAVELVSDVPDGASAMFAQDALSSTAVPVLLLRRHVGPNINETNMAIH
;
A
#
# COMPACT_ATOMS: atom_id res chain seq x y z
N MET A 1 -14.06 -14.40 -4.38
CA MET A 1 -13.27 -13.32 -3.74
C MET A 1 -13.80 -11.99 -4.22
N LEU A 2 -13.75 -10.94 -3.38
CA LEU A 2 -14.07 -9.59 -3.85
C LEU A 2 -13.00 -9.12 -4.82
N LYS A 3 -13.38 -8.24 -5.73
CA LYS A 3 -12.54 -7.73 -6.82
C LYS A 3 -11.15 -7.23 -6.37
N TRP A 4 -11.03 -6.72 -5.13
CA TRP A 4 -9.81 -6.07 -4.63
C TRP A 4 -9.17 -6.73 -3.40
N SER A 5 -9.73 -7.82 -2.86
CA SER A 5 -9.33 -8.34 -1.54
C SER A 5 -7.85 -8.74 -1.42
N GLU A 6 -7.24 -9.18 -2.52
CA GLU A 6 -5.82 -9.51 -2.62
C GLU A 6 -5.22 -8.89 -3.90
N SER A 7 -5.48 -7.59 -4.11
CA SER A 7 -4.99 -6.87 -5.29
C SER A 7 -4.28 -5.58 -4.91
N SER A 8 -3.10 -5.38 -5.48
CA SER A 8 -2.34 -4.13 -5.47
C SER A 8 -2.57 -3.25 -6.70
N ASP A 9 -3.54 -3.58 -7.57
CA ASP A 9 -3.86 -2.78 -8.76
C ASP A 9 -4.69 -1.53 -8.40
N TYR A 10 -4.07 -0.63 -7.63
CA TYR A 10 -4.72 0.60 -7.19
C TYR A 10 -4.96 1.58 -8.34
N VAL A 11 -4.22 1.47 -9.46
CA VAL A 11 -4.52 2.25 -10.68
C VAL A 11 -5.91 1.90 -11.20
N ARG A 12 -6.22 0.61 -11.41
CA ARG A 12 -7.55 0.21 -11.86
C ARG A 12 -8.61 0.48 -10.82
N ARG A 13 -8.29 0.35 -9.53
CA ARG A 13 -9.24 0.64 -8.46
C ARG A 13 -9.60 2.12 -8.38
N TYR A 14 -8.64 3.03 -8.41
CA TYR A 14 -8.90 4.46 -8.41
C TYR A 14 -9.66 4.91 -9.65
N ARG A 15 -9.32 4.38 -10.83
CA ARG A 15 -10.09 4.63 -12.06
C ARG A 15 -11.54 4.16 -11.97
N ALA A 16 -11.79 2.99 -11.36
CA ALA A 16 -13.14 2.48 -11.15
C ALA A 16 -13.92 3.37 -10.17
N LEU A 17 -13.31 3.73 -9.02
CA LEU A 17 -13.92 4.63 -8.03
C LEU A 17 -14.28 5.98 -8.64
N GLU A 18 -13.39 6.56 -9.44
CA GLU A 18 -13.65 7.80 -10.16
C GLU A 18 -14.81 7.66 -11.16
N SER A 19 -14.81 6.59 -11.96
CA SER A 19 -15.89 6.32 -12.93
C SER A 19 -17.25 6.15 -12.25
N ASP A 20 -17.25 5.60 -11.03
CA ASP A 20 -18.45 5.41 -10.20
C ASP A 20 -18.86 6.69 -9.43
N GLY A 21 -18.14 7.80 -9.59
CA GLY A 21 -18.45 9.07 -8.94
C GLY A 21 -18.10 9.12 -7.45
N ALA A 22 -17.16 8.29 -6.99
CA ALA A 22 -16.72 8.32 -5.59
C ALA A 22 -16.10 9.67 -5.23
N THR A 23 -16.21 10.06 -3.96
CA THR A 23 -15.56 11.28 -3.46
C THR A 23 -14.15 10.97 -2.98
N ALA A 24 -13.19 11.80 -3.39
CA ALA A 24 -11.81 11.69 -2.94
C ALA A 24 -11.70 11.98 -1.42
N PRO A 25 -10.93 11.18 -0.65
CA PRO A 25 -10.67 11.45 0.76
C PRO A 25 -10.05 12.83 1.01
N SER A 26 -10.53 13.53 2.04
CA SER A 26 -9.96 14.82 2.45
C SER A 26 -8.50 14.70 2.91
N THR A 27 -8.09 13.54 3.41
CA THR A 27 -6.70 13.25 3.81
C THR A 27 -5.71 13.37 2.67
N TRP A 28 -6.13 13.16 1.40
CA TRP A 28 -5.24 13.33 0.26
C TRP A 28 -4.80 14.78 0.05
N SER A 29 -5.57 15.75 0.54
CA SER A 29 -5.15 17.16 0.52
C SER A 29 -3.94 17.45 1.43
N MET A 30 -3.66 16.55 2.38
CA MET A 30 -2.49 16.66 3.25
C MET A 30 -1.21 16.15 2.57
N TYR A 31 -1.33 15.43 1.46
CA TYR A 31 -0.18 14.89 0.75
C TYR A 31 0.53 16.01 -0.03
N PRO A 32 1.85 15.91 -0.26
CA PRO A 32 2.56 16.88 -1.08
C PRO A 32 1.92 16.98 -2.46
N SER A 33 1.52 18.20 -2.85
CA SER A 33 0.95 18.49 -4.17
C SER A 33 1.96 18.30 -5.30
N VAL A 34 3.26 18.37 -4.98
CA VAL A 34 4.34 18.11 -5.93
C VAL A 34 4.69 16.63 -5.88
N LEU A 35 4.41 15.92 -6.99
CA LEU A 35 4.94 14.58 -7.19
C LEU A 35 6.39 14.64 -7.68
N PRO A 36 7.27 13.73 -7.24
CA PRO A 36 8.61 13.53 -7.80
C PRO A 36 8.61 13.45 -9.33
N ARG A 37 9.72 13.89 -9.95
CA ARG A 37 9.89 13.95 -11.42
C ARG A 37 9.60 12.60 -12.12
N VAL A 38 9.88 11.48 -11.45
CA VAL A 38 9.60 10.14 -11.98
C VAL A 38 8.12 9.96 -12.33
N ALA A 39 7.21 10.55 -11.53
CA ALA A 39 5.78 10.50 -11.78
C ALA A 39 5.33 11.52 -12.83
N THR A 40 5.88 12.75 -12.81
CA THR A 40 5.39 13.85 -13.67
C THR A 40 5.98 13.84 -15.08
N SER A 41 7.10 13.16 -15.31
CA SER A 41 7.75 13.09 -16.62
C SER A 41 6.81 12.55 -17.71
N ARG A 42 5.97 11.56 -17.38
CA ARG A 42 5.01 10.96 -18.32
C ARG A 42 3.89 11.93 -18.73
N LEU A 43 3.52 12.87 -17.86
CA LEU A 43 2.49 13.87 -18.17
C LEU A 43 2.95 14.84 -19.26
N THR A 44 4.25 15.17 -19.27
CA THR A 44 4.81 16.09 -20.27
C THR A 44 4.72 15.56 -21.69
N LEU A 45 4.76 14.23 -21.88
CA LEU A 45 4.57 13.58 -23.18
C LEU A 45 3.17 13.83 -23.77
N TYR A 46 2.20 14.18 -22.91
CA TYR A 46 0.82 14.45 -23.27
C TYR A 46 0.45 15.94 -23.10
N ASN A 47 1.43 16.83 -22.85
CA ASN A 47 1.21 18.23 -22.49
C ASN A 47 0.27 18.42 -21.28
N LEU A 48 0.33 17.50 -20.32
CA LEU A 48 -0.44 17.54 -19.08
C LEU A 48 0.45 17.96 -17.90
N THR A 49 -0.22 18.48 -16.88
CA THR A 49 0.33 18.81 -15.56
C THR A 49 -0.50 18.13 -14.47
N ILE A 50 -0.02 18.15 -13.22
CA ILE A 50 -0.75 17.56 -12.09
C ILE A 50 -2.12 18.23 -11.88
N THR A 51 -2.25 19.52 -12.19
CA THR A 51 -3.52 20.25 -12.03
C THR A 51 -4.57 19.87 -13.07
N ASP A 52 -4.17 19.19 -14.15
CA ASP A 52 -5.09 18.65 -15.16
C ASP A 52 -5.68 17.29 -14.75
N LEU A 53 -5.16 16.70 -13.67
CA LEU A 53 -5.58 15.40 -13.17
C LEU A 53 -6.61 15.55 -12.05
N SER A 54 -7.58 14.64 -12.01
CA SER A 54 -8.41 14.46 -10.82
C SER A 54 -7.59 13.95 -9.65
N SER A 55 -8.12 14.07 -8.42
CA SER A 55 -7.44 13.54 -7.24
C SER A 55 -7.19 12.03 -7.34
N PHE A 56 -8.10 11.26 -7.94
CA PHE A 56 -7.91 9.83 -8.19
C PHE A 56 -6.80 9.56 -9.19
N ALA A 57 -6.72 10.34 -10.28
CA ALA A 57 -5.66 10.22 -11.27
C ALA A 57 -4.28 10.59 -10.68
N VAL A 58 -4.21 11.56 -9.76
CA VAL A 58 -2.98 11.87 -9.02
C VAL A 58 -2.53 10.68 -8.15
N GLN A 59 -3.45 10.06 -7.40
CA GLN A 59 -3.10 8.88 -6.59
C GLN A 59 -2.74 7.66 -7.44
N ALA A 60 -3.45 7.45 -8.55
CA ALA A 60 -3.13 6.38 -9.50
C ALA A 60 -1.74 6.59 -10.11
N LEU A 61 -1.39 7.82 -10.51
CA LEU A 61 -0.08 8.14 -11.04
C LEU A 61 1.03 7.98 -9.99
N ALA A 62 0.78 8.42 -8.75
CA ALA A 62 1.70 8.22 -7.64
C ALA A 62 1.97 6.72 -7.44
N TRP A 63 0.91 5.91 -7.32
CA TRP A 63 1.05 4.46 -7.16
C TRP A 63 1.78 3.81 -8.34
N ASP A 64 1.41 4.13 -9.58
CA ASP A 64 2.05 3.58 -10.79
C ASP A 64 3.54 3.93 -10.88
N ALA A 65 3.93 5.11 -10.37
CA ALA A 65 5.32 5.53 -10.25
C ALA A 65 6.05 4.94 -9.03
N GLY A 66 5.39 4.08 -8.24
CA GLY A 66 5.94 3.48 -7.03
C GLY A 66 6.00 4.44 -5.84
N LEU A 67 5.16 5.47 -5.79
CA LEU A 67 5.11 6.42 -4.69
C LEU A 67 3.99 6.07 -3.72
N VAL A 68 4.34 5.93 -2.45
CA VAL A 68 3.39 5.69 -1.36
C VAL A 68 3.53 6.80 -0.34
N ALA A 69 2.42 7.21 0.26
CA ALA A 69 2.43 8.23 1.29
C ALA A 69 3.02 7.66 2.60
N ILE A 70 3.80 8.48 3.29
CA ILE A 70 4.28 8.24 4.65
C ILE A 70 3.88 9.42 5.52
N ASN A 71 3.69 9.16 6.81
CA ASN A 71 3.51 10.19 7.82
C ASN A 71 4.76 10.23 8.71
N ARG A 72 5.59 11.26 8.55
CA ARG A 72 6.78 11.54 9.36
C ARG A 72 6.39 12.50 10.48
N SER A 73 6.05 11.96 11.64
CA SER A 73 5.72 12.75 12.84
C SER A 73 4.68 13.87 12.62
N GLY A 74 3.62 13.60 11.84
CA GLY A 74 2.54 14.54 11.53
C GLY A 74 2.64 15.18 10.14
N VAL A 75 3.77 15.03 9.45
CA VAL A 75 3.99 15.60 8.11
C VAL A 75 3.92 14.50 7.06
N PHE A 76 3.00 14.61 6.10
CA PHE A 76 2.91 13.67 5.00
C PHE A 76 3.99 13.94 3.94
N ALA A 77 4.59 12.87 3.43
CA ALA A 77 5.56 12.89 2.35
C ALA A 77 5.37 11.70 1.42
N TRP A 78 5.93 11.79 0.21
CA TRP A 78 6.04 10.65 -0.70
C TRP A 78 7.34 9.89 -0.44
N THR A 79 7.28 8.57 -0.50
CA THR A 79 8.46 7.70 -0.50
C THR A 79 8.39 6.70 -1.65
N GLN A 80 9.56 6.28 -2.12
CA GLN A 80 9.69 5.37 -3.25
C GLN A 80 9.66 3.91 -2.77
N VAL A 81 8.73 3.16 -3.34
CA VAL A 81 8.64 1.70 -3.30
C VAL A 81 9.12 1.17 -4.64
N TYR A 82 9.89 0.09 -4.58
CA TYR A 82 10.46 -0.58 -5.73
C TYR A 82 9.86 -1.96 -5.88
N VAL A 83 9.49 -2.28 -7.12
CA VAL A 83 9.10 -3.64 -7.51
C VAL A 83 10.30 -4.59 -7.47
N LYS A 84 10.05 -5.89 -7.30
CA LYS A 84 11.10 -6.91 -7.15
C LYS A 84 11.91 -7.12 -8.44
N ARG A 85 11.25 -7.13 -9.60
CA ARG A 85 11.88 -7.35 -10.91
C ARG A 85 11.52 -6.23 -11.88
N GLN A 86 12.35 -6.01 -12.88
CA GLN A 86 12.13 -4.98 -13.90
C GLN A 86 10.84 -5.20 -14.73
N SER A 87 10.39 -6.44 -14.86
CA SER A 87 9.14 -6.80 -15.54
C SER A 87 7.90 -6.69 -14.66
N ASP A 88 8.07 -6.50 -13.36
CA ASP A 88 6.96 -6.37 -12.41
C ASP A 88 6.42 -4.93 -12.43
N SER A 89 5.15 -4.80 -12.10
CA SER A 89 4.49 -3.52 -11.91
C SER A 89 4.10 -3.32 -10.45
N MET A 90 3.66 -2.11 -10.11
CA MET A 90 3.08 -1.85 -8.79
C MET A 90 1.78 -2.63 -8.54
N ALA A 91 1.17 -3.24 -9.57
CA ALA A 91 0.06 -4.17 -9.38
C ALA A 91 0.50 -5.54 -8.83
N ASP A 92 1.80 -5.87 -8.88
CA ASP A 92 2.35 -7.20 -8.55
C ASP A 92 3.02 -7.24 -7.16
N ILE A 93 3.00 -6.13 -6.40
CA ILE A 93 3.80 -6.02 -5.16
C ILE A 93 3.10 -6.52 -3.89
N ALA A 94 1.81 -6.88 -3.94
CA ALA A 94 1.13 -7.47 -2.80
C ALA A 94 1.36 -8.99 -2.77
N ALA A 95 1.76 -9.51 -1.61
CA ALA A 95 1.66 -10.93 -1.34
C ALA A 95 0.19 -11.37 -1.21
N THR A 96 -0.10 -12.64 -1.49
CA THR A 96 -1.41 -13.26 -1.25
C THR A 96 -1.34 -14.21 -0.06
N PHE A 97 -2.46 -14.48 0.61
CA PHE A 97 -2.47 -15.46 1.71
C PHE A 97 -2.18 -16.88 1.23
N ASP A 98 -2.41 -17.19 -0.05
CA ASP A 98 -1.97 -18.44 -0.67
C ASP A 98 -0.44 -18.61 -0.64
N SER A 99 0.32 -17.49 -0.66
CA SER A 99 1.78 -17.51 -0.52
C SER A 99 2.28 -17.47 0.93
N PHE A 100 1.37 -17.29 1.91
CA PHE A 100 1.72 -17.16 3.31
C PHE A 100 1.86 -18.54 3.99
N VAL A 101 3.11 -18.98 4.19
CA VAL A 101 3.41 -20.25 4.85
C VAL A 101 3.24 -20.12 6.37
N THR A 102 2.28 -20.86 6.94
CA THR A 102 2.04 -20.88 8.39
C THR A 102 3.02 -21.80 9.12
N SER A 103 3.35 -21.44 10.36
CA SER A 103 4.17 -22.20 11.30
C SER A 103 3.73 -21.89 12.74
N PRO A 104 4.22 -22.59 13.77
CA PRO A 104 3.92 -22.25 15.16
C PRO A 104 4.30 -20.81 15.57
N SER A 105 5.29 -20.20 14.90
CA SER A 105 5.73 -18.82 15.11
C SER A 105 5.12 -17.81 14.13
N GLN A 106 4.45 -18.28 13.07
CA GLN A 106 3.87 -17.44 12.02
C GLN A 106 2.47 -17.93 11.67
N THR A 107 1.44 -17.25 12.17
CA THR A 107 0.04 -17.70 12.04
C THR A 107 -0.85 -16.63 11.44
N THR A 108 -1.96 -17.08 10.88
CA THR A 108 -3.05 -16.22 10.40
C THR A 108 -4.21 -16.26 11.37
N ARG A 109 -5.07 -15.25 11.30
CA ARG A 109 -6.36 -15.19 11.97
C ARG A 109 -7.41 -14.74 10.98
N GLU A 110 -8.55 -15.42 11.03
CA GLU A 110 -9.77 -14.95 10.38
C GLU A 110 -10.42 -13.88 11.25
N CYS A 111 -10.66 -12.71 10.66
CA CYS A 111 -11.41 -11.63 11.26
C CYS A 111 -12.83 -11.59 10.68
N VAL A 112 -13.82 -11.31 11.52
CA VAL A 112 -15.20 -11.11 11.10
C VAL A 112 -15.41 -9.64 10.75
N GLY A 113 -16.00 -9.37 9.59
CA GLY A 113 -16.27 -8.03 9.08
C GLY A 113 -15.91 -7.86 7.60
N GLY A 114 -15.92 -6.61 7.15
CA GLY A 114 -15.70 -6.27 5.74
C GLY A 114 -16.82 -6.76 4.81
N PRO A 115 -16.74 -6.51 3.50
CA PRO A 115 -17.83 -6.77 2.57
C PRO A 115 -18.01 -8.25 2.24
N ASN A 116 -17.04 -9.10 2.56
CA ASN A 116 -17.17 -10.57 2.48
C ASN A 116 -17.64 -11.21 3.79
N GLY A 117 -17.88 -10.41 4.84
CA GLY A 117 -18.16 -10.90 6.20
C GLY A 117 -16.95 -11.51 6.91
N LYS A 118 -15.89 -11.89 6.18
CA LYS A 118 -14.62 -12.42 6.70
C LYS A 118 -13.43 -11.95 5.86
N PHE A 119 -12.28 -11.79 6.51
CA PHE A 119 -10.99 -11.51 5.88
C PHE A 119 -9.83 -12.03 6.75
N LEU A 120 -8.69 -12.30 6.14
CA LEU A 120 -7.51 -12.82 6.83
C LEU A 120 -6.55 -11.70 7.24
N ARG A 121 -5.96 -11.87 8.42
CA ARG A 121 -4.81 -11.10 8.89
C ARG A 121 -3.72 -12.02 9.38
N GLN A 122 -2.50 -11.56 9.29
CA GLN A 122 -1.43 -12.11 10.10
C GLN A 122 -1.73 -11.86 11.59
N GLU A 123 -1.57 -12.89 12.42
CA GLU A 123 -1.73 -12.82 13.88
C GLU A 123 -0.39 -12.92 14.60
N ARG A 124 0.46 -13.88 14.18
CA ARG A 124 1.82 -14.04 14.71
C ARG A 124 2.82 -13.88 13.57
N THR A 125 3.93 -13.22 13.89
CA THR A 125 5.00 -12.90 12.95
C THR A 125 6.30 -13.48 13.45
N ASP A 126 6.94 -14.32 12.63
CA ASP A 126 8.35 -14.62 12.77
C ASP A 126 9.14 -13.58 11.97
N TYR A 127 9.46 -12.45 12.60
CA TYR A 127 10.11 -11.33 11.93
C TYR A 127 11.43 -11.72 11.25
N SER A 128 12.15 -12.71 11.81
CA SER A 128 13.45 -13.17 11.31
C SER A 128 13.37 -13.87 9.96
N THR A 129 12.20 -14.43 9.64
CA THR A 129 11.97 -15.11 8.36
C THR A 129 10.85 -14.48 7.52
N PHE A 130 10.17 -13.46 8.05
CA PHE A 130 9.05 -12.80 7.37
C PHE A 130 9.50 -12.16 6.05
N SER A 131 10.63 -11.46 6.07
CA SER A 131 11.16 -10.78 4.88
C SER A 131 11.52 -11.76 3.74
N ALA A 132 12.03 -12.95 4.07
CA ALA A 132 12.37 -13.95 3.07
C ALA A 132 11.12 -14.63 2.44
N LYS A 133 9.96 -14.59 3.11
CA LYS A 133 8.78 -15.39 2.75
C LYS A 133 7.66 -14.58 2.09
N VAL A 134 7.54 -13.29 2.39
CA VAL A 134 6.39 -12.47 1.93
C VAL A 134 6.79 -11.10 1.37
N THR A 135 8.08 -10.75 1.33
CA THR A 135 8.52 -9.50 0.72
C THR A 135 8.46 -9.56 -0.82
N GLN A 136 7.58 -8.74 -1.39
CA GLN A 136 7.40 -8.57 -2.85
C GLN A 136 7.83 -7.19 -3.36
N CYS A 137 8.27 -6.30 -2.47
CA CYS A 137 8.79 -4.98 -2.81
C CYS A 137 9.96 -4.58 -1.90
N ALA A 138 10.71 -3.57 -2.31
CA ALA A 138 11.75 -2.94 -1.51
C ALA A 138 11.41 -1.48 -1.23
N VAL A 139 11.78 -1.00 -0.05
CA VAL A 139 11.64 0.40 0.36
C VAL A 139 12.74 0.74 1.34
N GLU A 140 13.16 2.00 1.37
CA GLU A 140 14.10 2.48 2.37
C GLU A 140 13.50 2.38 3.77
N LEU A 141 14.31 2.02 4.76
CA LEU A 141 13.89 2.05 6.14
C LEU A 141 13.83 3.50 6.63
N VAL A 142 12.62 3.99 6.89
CA VAL A 142 12.38 5.37 7.30
C VAL A 142 12.18 5.44 8.83
N SER A 143 13.18 5.93 9.56
CA SER A 143 13.25 5.87 11.04
C SER A 143 12.35 6.87 11.78
N ASP A 144 11.75 7.84 11.10
CA ASP A 144 10.82 8.83 11.68
C ASP A 144 9.34 8.56 11.33
N VAL A 145 9.05 7.41 10.71
CA VAL A 145 7.68 6.90 10.52
C VAL A 145 7.24 6.13 11.77
N PRO A 146 6.10 6.47 12.41
CA PRO A 146 5.61 5.77 13.58
C PRO A 146 5.37 4.28 13.35
N ASP A 147 5.48 3.49 14.42
CA ASP A 147 5.09 2.08 14.40
C ASP A 147 3.58 1.97 14.11
N GLY A 148 3.20 1.05 13.22
CA GLY A 148 1.81 0.84 12.82
C GLY A 148 0.95 0.21 13.91
N ALA A 149 1.57 -0.49 14.88
CA ALA A 149 0.91 -1.26 15.93
C ALA A 149 -0.22 -2.16 15.39
N SER A 150 0.02 -2.75 14.22
CA SER A 150 -0.97 -3.49 13.43
C SER A 150 -0.32 -4.66 12.68
N ALA A 151 -1.12 -5.50 12.03
CA ALA A 151 -0.60 -6.60 11.24
C ALA A 151 0.24 -6.07 10.05
N MET A 152 1.39 -6.68 9.78
CA MET A 152 2.20 -6.32 8.61
C MET A 152 1.60 -6.83 7.30
N PHE A 153 0.76 -7.86 7.38
CA PHE A 153 0.10 -8.48 6.24
C PHE A 153 -1.37 -8.77 6.55
N ALA A 154 -2.26 -8.31 5.66
CA ALA A 154 -3.70 -8.45 5.80
C ALA A 154 -4.36 -8.42 4.42
N GLN A 155 -5.49 -9.12 4.29
CA GLN A 155 -6.37 -8.94 3.14
C GLN A 155 -7.06 -7.59 3.24
N ASP A 156 -7.34 -6.99 2.09
CA ASP A 156 -8.15 -5.79 2.04
C ASP A 156 -9.59 -6.12 2.47
N ALA A 157 -10.05 -5.41 3.50
CA ALA A 157 -11.38 -5.53 4.08
C ALA A 157 -12.30 -4.35 3.68
N LEU A 158 -11.93 -3.57 2.67
CA LEU A 158 -12.72 -2.47 2.13
C LEU A 158 -13.73 -2.95 1.08
N SER A 159 -14.86 -2.24 0.96
CA SER A 159 -15.81 -2.45 -0.14
C SER A 159 -15.25 -2.01 -1.47
N SER A 160 -15.86 -2.47 -2.57
CA SER A 160 -15.51 -2.04 -3.91
C SER A 160 -15.68 -0.53 -4.13
N THR A 161 -16.54 0.11 -3.34
CA THR A 161 -16.82 1.55 -3.35
C THR A 161 -16.01 2.35 -2.34
N ALA A 162 -15.31 1.68 -1.41
CA ALA A 162 -14.48 2.36 -0.42
C ALA A 162 -13.13 2.74 -1.03
N VAL A 163 -12.74 4.00 -0.81
CA VAL A 163 -11.51 4.57 -1.35
C VAL A 163 -10.33 4.20 -0.45
N PRO A 164 -9.33 3.45 -0.95
CA PRO A 164 -8.16 3.08 -0.16
C PRO A 164 -7.23 4.27 0.03
N VAL A 165 -6.68 4.41 1.24
CA VAL A 165 -5.71 5.43 1.62
C VAL A 165 -4.41 4.72 1.96
N LEU A 166 -3.50 4.65 0.99
CA LEU A 166 -2.27 3.88 1.11
C LEU A 166 -1.26 4.62 1.96
N LEU A 167 -0.81 3.96 3.04
CA LEU A 167 0.21 4.49 3.92
C LEU A 167 1.28 3.46 4.22
N LEU A 168 2.54 3.83 4.00
CA LEU A 168 3.65 3.01 4.45
C LEU A 168 3.86 3.22 5.95
N ARG A 169 3.83 2.13 6.71
CA ARG A 169 3.99 2.08 8.16
C ARG A 169 5.21 1.26 8.54
N ARG A 170 5.85 1.65 9.64
CA ARG A 170 6.95 0.90 10.24
C ARG A 170 6.41 -0.17 11.18
N HIS A 171 7.11 -1.30 11.28
CA HIS A 171 6.80 -2.39 12.19
C HIS A 171 8.09 -2.88 12.85
N VAL A 172 8.16 -2.73 14.17
CA VAL A 172 9.31 -3.13 14.97
C VAL A 172 8.99 -4.45 15.68
N GLY A 173 9.87 -5.44 15.53
CA GLY A 173 9.71 -6.72 16.20
C GLY A 173 9.88 -6.60 17.72
N PRO A 174 9.00 -7.23 18.53
CA PRO A 174 9.16 -7.21 19.98
C PRO A 174 10.40 -8.00 20.38
N ASN A 175 11.32 -7.36 21.11
CA ASN A 175 12.55 -7.96 21.64
C ASN A 175 13.56 -8.46 20.59
N ILE A 176 13.43 -7.99 19.35
CA ILE A 176 14.35 -8.25 18.25
C ILE A 176 14.60 -6.92 17.51
N ASN A 177 15.85 -6.61 17.20
CA ASN A 177 16.23 -5.37 16.51
C ASN A 177 15.90 -5.41 15.02
N GLU A 178 14.77 -6.01 14.65
CA GLU A 178 14.31 -6.13 13.28
C GLU A 178 13.18 -5.14 13.02
N THR A 179 13.33 -4.36 11.96
CA THR A 179 12.34 -3.38 11.53
C THR A 179 11.99 -3.61 10.09
N ASN A 180 10.69 -3.66 9.82
CA ASN A 180 10.13 -3.84 8.49
C ASN A 180 9.20 -2.67 8.16
N MET A 181 8.98 -2.46 6.87
CA MET A 181 8.00 -1.50 6.36
C MET A 181 6.88 -2.27 5.66
N ALA A 182 5.64 -1.85 5.86
CA ALA A 182 4.46 -2.45 5.22
C ALA A 182 3.54 -1.35 4.70
N ILE A 183 2.89 -1.60 3.55
CA ILE A 183 1.88 -0.72 2.99
C ILE A 183 0.53 -1.13 3.59
N HIS A 184 -0.16 -0.17 4.19
CA HIS A 184 -1.48 -0.28 4.81
C HIS A 184 -2.53 0.39 3.93
#